data_AF-A0A353GC73-F1
#
_entry.id   AF-A0A353GC73-F1
#
_cell.length_a   1.000
_cell.length_b   1.000
_cell.length_c   1.000
_cell.angle_alpha   90.00
_cell.angle_beta   90.00
_cell.angle_gamma   90.00
#
_symmetry.space_group_name_H-M   'P 1'
#
loop_
_entity.id
_entity.type
_entity.pdbx_description
1 polymer ?
#
loop_
_entity_poly.entity_id
_entity_poly.type
_entity_poly.pdbx_seq_one_letter_code
_entity_poly.pdbx_strand_id
1 'polypeptide(L)'
;MMVRTVLPLLLISATVFTTPALSQDGTNLQIIVSKQDQKLVVYDGTKVVATSRVSTGKEGHSTPSGIFSIIQKAKYHESNLYSNAPMPWMQRITWSGVALHQSSSVPNRPASHGCVRLPDDFARTLYGMTALGAHVIITDAPVTPVVVNHPFLFTPRHDEPQLLSGAKLRGGDAVSATKPVEVAMIDVPAVPKAELPTPSNPAPLRILITYSDDQQIVRDAQVLLRELGFDTGSTDGQTGPLTREAIRGFKRWKSLNTKGPLITPEFLTALYASAGKPMPPRGHLYVRQNFKPLFDAPVAIAHPDQPLGTYFLDAVDVNHQTGATTWQAVTLDNASPHKPQSSVITIGTHDGSNPSTSETYGLNAVLDRITIEPDIRTRIESTMTTGTSLTITDQGIGKETDEGTDFITILPPKNRS
;
A
#
# COMPACT_ATOMS: atom_id res chain seq x y z
N MET A 1 -29.22 43.36 -63.12
CA MET A 1 -29.67 43.00 -61.76
C MET A 1 -28.53 42.28 -61.06
N MET A 2 -27.92 42.93 -60.06
CA MET A 2 -26.91 42.33 -59.18
C MET A 2 -27.59 41.29 -58.28
N VAL A 3 -27.10 40.05 -58.27
CA VAL A 3 -27.45 39.06 -57.25
C VAL A 3 -26.19 38.76 -56.45
N ARG A 4 -26.16 39.27 -55.21
CA ARG A 4 -25.14 39.00 -54.20
C ARG A 4 -25.39 37.60 -53.63
N THR A 5 -24.47 36.67 -53.86
CA THR A 5 -24.41 35.39 -53.13
C THR A 5 -23.65 35.60 -51.82
N VAL A 6 -24.36 35.49 -50.70
CA VAL A 6 -23.78 35.42 -49.35
C VAL A 6 -23.70 33.94 -48.98
N LEU A 7 -22.48 33.43 -48.77
CA LEU A 7 -22.23 32.07 -48.28
C LEU A 7 -22.19 32.13 -46.73
N PRO A 8 -23.05 31.40 -45.99
CA PRO A 8 -22.93 31.35 -44.55
C PRO A 8 -21.84 30.34 -44.18
N LEU A 9 -20.84 30.82 -43.45
CA LEU A 9 -19.78 30.00 -42.86
C LEU A 9 -20.38 29.25 -41.65
N LEU A 10 -20.58 27.94 -41.78
CA LEU A 10 -21.01 27.07 -40.68
C LEU A 10 -19.80 26.81 -39.76
N LEU A 11 -19.77 27.43 -38.57
CA LEU A 11 -18.84 27.04 -37.50
C LEU A 11 -19.33 25.74 -36.86
N ILE A 12 -18.67 24.63 -37.16
CA ILE A 12 -18.84 23.37 -36.44
C ILE A 12 -17.99 23.46 -35.17
N SER A 13 -18.62 23.79 -34.05
CA SER A 13 -18.00 23.72 -32.73
C SER A 13 -17.89 22.25 -32.30
N ALA A 14 -16.71 21.67 -32.42
CA ALA A 14 -16.41 20.34 -31.90
C ALA A 14 -16.25 20.40 -30.37
N THR A 15 -17.34 20.21 -29.64
CA THR A 15 -17.28 19.92 -28.21
C THR A 15 -16.75 18.50 -28.01
N VAL A 16 -15.45 18.41 -27.70
CA VAL A 16 -14.83 17.15 -27.26
C VAL A 16 -15.37 16.84 -25.86
N PHE A 17 -16.28 15.88 -25.77
CA PHE A 17 -16.62 15.26 -24.49
C PHE A 17 -15.44 14.38 -24.07
N THR A 18 -14.57 14.92 -23.22
CA THR A 18 -13.59 14.10 -22.50
C THR A 18 -14.35 13.27 -21.47
N THR A 19 -14.69 12.03 -21.82
CA THR A 19 -15.07 11.04 -20.81
C THR A 19 -13.84 10.74 -19.97
N PRO A 20 -13.85 10.97 -18.65
CA PRO A 20 -12.75 10.47 -17.83
C PRO A 20 -12.77 8.94 -17.95
N ALA A 21 -11.73 8.38 -18.53
CA ALA A 21 -11.51 6.94 -18.49
C ALA A 21 -11.39 6.56 -17.01
N LEU A 22 -12.30 5.70 -16.51
CA LEU A 22 -12.05 5.00 -15.27
C LEU A 22 -10.69 4.30 -15.40
N SER A 23 -9.93 4.25 -14.31
CA SER A 23 -8.72 3.42 -14.21
C SER A 23 -8.98 2.04 -14.84
N GLN A 24 -8.26 1.73 -15.93
CA GLN A 24 -8.51 0.56 -16.78
C GLN A 24 -8.35 -0.78 -16.04
N ASP A 25 -7.71 -0.80 -14.87
CA ASP A 25 -7.31 -2.03 -14.19
C ASP A 25 -8.09 -2.36 -12.90
N GLY A 26 -8.97 -1.48 -12.39
CA GLY A 26 -9.80 -1.74 -11.19
C GLY A 26 -9.04 -2.02 -9.87
N THR A 27 -7.70 -2.14 -9.93
CA THR A 27 -6.74 -2.33 -8.85
C THR A 27 -6.51 -1.05 -8.04
N ASN A 28 -6.74 0.10 -8.66
CA ASN A 28 -6.54 1.42 -8.05
C ASN A 28 -7.80 1.96 -7.35
N LEU A 29 -8.90 1.21 -7.38
CA LEU A 29 -10.10 1.59 -6.66
C LEU A 29 -9.89 1.39 -5.16
N GLN A 30 -10.35 2.36 -4.37
CA GLN A 30 -10.38 2.28 -2.92
C GLN A 30 -11.82 2.14 -2.44
N ILE A 31 -12.09 1.10 -1.66
CA ILE A 31 -13.38 0.81 -1.07
C ILE A 31 -13.32 1.20 0.40
N ILE A 32 -14.13 2.18 0.83
CA ILE A 32 -14.20 2.59 2.24
C ILE A 32 -15.55 2.17 2.82
N VAL A 33 -15.52 1.47 3.95
CA VAL A 33 -16.70 1.00 4.69
C VAL A 33 -16.73 1.67 6.07
N SER A 34 -17.79 2.42 6.34
CA SER A 34 -18.10 2.95 7.67
C SER A 34 -19.06 2.01 8.40
N LYS A 35 -18.66 1.54 9.58
CA LYS A 35 -19.51 0.70 10.44
C LYS A 35 -20.57 1.52 11.18
N GLN A 36 -20.32 2.79 11.53
CA GLN A 36 -21.34 3.63 12.16
C GLN A 36 -22.47 3.95 11.18
N ASP A 37 -22.11 4.34 9.96
CA ASP A 37 -23.10 4.73 8.94
C ASP A 37 -23.67 3.54 8.16
N GLN A 38 -23.09 2.33 8.36
CA GLN A 38 -23.41 1.14 7.57
C GLN A 38 -23.40 1.45 6.06
N LYS A 39 -22.35 2.15 5.62
CA LYS A 39 -22.20 2.68 4.26
C LYS A 39 -20.86 2.28 3.68
N LEU A 40 -20.88 1.97 2.38
CA LEU A 40 -19.71 1.74 1.55
C LEU A 40 -19.65 2.81 0.47
N VAL A 41 -18.46 3.36 0.26
CA VAL A 41 -18.13 4.31 -0.80
C VAL A 41 -16.95 3.77 -1.59
N VAL A 42 -17.03 3.83 -2.92
CA VAL A 42 -15.94 3.47 -3.81
C VAL A 42 -15.37 4.74 -4.42
N TYR A 43 -14.05 4.86 -4.33
CA TYR A 43 -13.28 5.99 -4.80
C TYR A 43 -12.36 5.58 -5.96
N ASP A 44 -12.25 6.46 -6.95
CA ASP A 44 -11.19 6.49 -7.96
C ASP A 44 -10.44 7.81 -7.76
N GLY A 45 -9.27 7.75 -7.13
CA GLY A 45 -8.65 8.91 -6.50
C GLY A 45 -9.56 9.53 -5.43
N THR A 46 -9.84 10.83 -5.52
CA THR A 46 -10.76 11.54 -4.61
C THR A 46 -12.22 11.52 -5.10
N LYS A 47 -12.49 10.98 -6.29
CA LYS A 47 -13.82 10.97 -6.89
C LYS A 47 -14.62 9.77 -6.41
N VAL A 48 -15.82 10.03 -5.89
CA VAL A 48 -16.80 8.97 -5.61
C VAL A 48 -17.34 8.42 -6.92
N VAL A 49 -17.15 7.12 -7.16
CA VAL A 49 -17.66 6.43 -8.35
C VAL A 49 -18.88 5.56 -8.05
N ALA A 50 -19.04 5.09 -6.80
CA ALA A 50 -20.21 4.33 -6.39
C ALA A 50 -20.45 4.41 -4.87
N THR A 51 -21.69 4.21 -4.43
CA THR A 51 -22.05 4.09 -3.01
C THR A 51 -23.10 3.02 -2.79
N SER A 52 -23.09 2.38 -1.63
CA SER A 52 -24.14 1.46 -1.20
C SER A 52 -24.32 1.49 0.32
N ARG A 53 -25.52 1.11 0.78
CA ARG A 53 -25.69 0.61 2.14
C ARG A 53 -24.96 -0.73 2.29
N VAL A 54 -24.57 -1.06 3.51
CA VAL A 54 -24.01 -2.36 3.89
C VAL A 54 -24.63 -2.86 5.19
N SER A 55 -24.36 -4.11 5.55
CA SER A 55 -24.59 -4.61 6.90
C SER A 55 -23.36 -5.36 7.40
N THR A 56 -22.71 -4.81 8.43
CA THR A 56 -21.46 -5.34 9.00
C THR A 56 -21.71 -6.31 10.15
N GLY A 57 -20.65 -6.78 10.82
CA GLY A 57 -20.69 -7.77 11.88
C GLY A 57 -21.37 -7.29 13.17
N LYS A 58 -22.28 -8.09 13.71
CA LYS A 58 -22.96 -7.83 14.99
C LYS A 58 -22.00 -7.92 16.17
N GLU A 59 -22.45 -7.50 17.35
CA GLU A 59 -21.71 -7.68 18.60
C GLU A 59 -21.32 -9.16 18.82
N GLY A 60 -20.11 -9.40 19.32
CA GLY A 60 -19.51 -10.75 19.41
C GLY A 60 -18.97 -11.31 18.10
N HIS A 61 -19.32 -10.72 16.95
CA HIS A 61 -18.82 -11.07 15.62
C HIS A 61 -18.54 -9.81 14.79
N SER A 62 -17.92 -8.81 15.41
CA SER A 62 -17.70 -7.50 14.81
C SER A 62 -16.83 -7.62 13.56
N THR A 63 -17.17 -6.86 12.51
CA THR A 63 -16.25 -6.70 11.36
C THR A 63 -15.01 -5.94 11.84
N PRO A 64 -13.79 -6.47 11.62
CA PRO A 64 -12.58 -5.79 12.03
C PRO A 64 -12.42 -4.46 11.30
N SER A 65 -12.03 -3.42 12.03
CA SER A 65 -11.52 -2.17 11.41
C SER A 65 -10.10 -2.41 10.92
N GLY A 66 -9.69 -1.72 9.86
CA GLY A 66 -8.36 -1.92 9.29
C GLY A 66 -8.21 -1.53 7.83
N ILE A 67 -7.03 -1.82 7.32
CA ILE A 67 -6.64 -1.69 5.91
C ILE A 67 -6.46 -3.10 5.37
N PHE A 68 -7.18 -3.41 4.30
CA PHE A 68 -7.19 -4.71 3.67
C PHE A 68 -7.02 -4.58 2.17
N SER A 69 -6.74 -5.70 1.52
CA SER A 69 -6.80 -5.83 0.06
C SER A 69 -7.73 -6.99 -0.30
N ILE A 70 -8.29 -6.96 -1.51
CA ILE A 70 -9.05 -8.10 -2.03
C ILE A 70 -8.06 -9.21 -2.41
N ILE A 71 -8.06 -10.31 -1.65
CA ILE A 71 -7.10 -11.43 -1.82
C ILE A 71 -7.71 -12.61 -2.58
N GLN A 72 -9.04 -12.68 -2.67
CA GLN A 72 -9.73 -13.73 -3.43
C GLN A 72 -11.08 -13.21 -3.93
N LYS A 73 -11.49 -13.68 -5.11
CA LYS A 73 -12.82 -13.40 -5.68
C LYS A 73 -13.48 -14.68 -6.15
N ALA A 74 -14.76 -14.84 -5.85
CA ALA A 74 -15.56 -15.97 -6.33
C ALA A 74 -17.02 -15.55 -6.59
N LYS A 75 -17.56 -15.88 -7.77
CA LYS A 75 -18.97 -15.60 -8.09
C LYS A 75 -19.93 -16.43 -7.23
N TYR A 76 -19.58 -17.68 -6.99
CA TYR A 76 -20.27 -18.59 -6.07
C TYR A 76 -19.29 -19.05 -5.00
N HIS A 77 -19.69 -18.93 -3.74
CA HIS A 77 -18.93 -19.43 -2.61
C HIS A 77 -19.89 -19.72 -1.46
N GLU A 78 -19.56 -20.71 -0.65
CA GLU A 78 -20.28 -21.06 0.57
C GLU A 78 -19.34 -20.94 1.77
N SER A 79 -19.83 -20.40 2.88
CA SER A 79 -19.00 -20.24 4.07
C SER A 79 -18.67 -21.58 4.71
N ASN A 80 -17.37 -21.90 4.76
CA ASN A 80 -16.84 -23.06 5.49
C ASN A 80 -17.04 -22.96 7.01
N LEU A 81 -17.28 -21.75 7.54
CA LEU A 81 -17.41 -21.49 8.99
C LEU A 81 -18.87 -21.39 9.46
N TYR A 82 -19.82 -21.20 8.55
CA TYR A 82 -21.22 -20.93 8.89
C TYR A 82 -22.16 -21.80 8.06
N SER A 83 -22.17 -23.11 8.33
CA SER A 83 -23.15 -24.07 7.78
C SER A 83 -23.38 -23.94 6.26
N ASN A 84 -22.31 -23.72 5.48
CA ASN A 84 -22.38 -23.53 4.03
C ASN A 84 -23.28 -22.35 3.58
N ALA A 85 -23.42 -21.31 4.40
CA ALA A 85 -24.21 -20.14 4.05
C ALA A 85 -23.68 -19.53 2.74
N PRO A 86 -24.55 -19.29 1.73
CA PRO A 86 -24.13 -18.79 0.43
C PRO A 86 -23.59 -17.36 0.55
N MET A 87 -22.47 -17.11 -0.13
CA MET A 87 -21.82 -15.81 -0.26
C MET A 87 -21.57 -15.50 -1.75
N PRO A 88 -22.61 -15.16 -2.54
CA PRO A 88 -22.44 -14.83 -3.95
C PRO A 88 -21.63 -13.54 -4.13
N TRP A 89 -20.89 -13.44 -5.23
CA TRP A 89 -20.02 -12.30 -5.54
C TRP A 89 -19.03 -11.97 -4.42
N MET A 90 -18.50 -13.02 -3.78
CA MET A 90 -17.59 -12.91 -2.65
C MET A 90 -16.26 -12.30 -3.08
N GLN A 91 -15.80 -11.36 -2.24
CA GLN A 91 -14.49 -10.72 -2.32
C GLN A 91 -13.85 -10.80 -0.93
N ARG A 92 -12.93 -11.74 -0.76
CA ARG A 92 -12.26 -12.03 0.51
C ARG A 92 -11.22 -10.97 0.82
N ILE A 93 -11.12 -10.60 2.09
CA ILE A 93 -10.16 -9.61 2.59
C ILE A 93 -9.29 -10.12 3.75
N THR A 94 -9.64 -11.27 4.35
CA THR A 94 -8.80 -11.98 5.33
C THR A 94 -8.84 -13.49 5.09
N TRP A 95 -7.77 -14.20 5.46
CA TRP A 95 -7.77 -15.67 5.41
C TRP A 95 -8.64 -16.27 6.52
N SER A 96 -8.80 -15.56 7.64
CA SER A 96 -9.73 -15.95 8.71
C SER A 96 -11.22 -15.98 8.32
N GLY A 97 -11.62 -15.41 7.17
CA GLY A 97 -12.99 -15.57 6.68
C GLY A 97 -13.75 -14.30 6.35
N VAL A 98 -13.19 -13.11 6.60
CA VAL A 98 -13.90 -11.85 6.37
C VAL A 98 -13.92 -11.52 4.89
N ALA A 99 -15.10 -11.18 4.38
CA ALA A 99 -15.32 -10.88 2.97
C ALA A 99 -16.44 -9.84 2.77
N LEU A 100 -16.44 -9.20 1.60
CA LEU A 100 -17.60 -8.50 1.06
C LEU A 100 -18.38 -9.47 0.18
N HIS A 101 -19.70 -9.57 0.33
CA HIS A 101 -20.51 -10.47 -0.49
C HIS A 101 -21.98 -10.04 -0.56
N GLN A 102 -22.70 -10.59 -1.52
CA GLN A 102 -24.14 -10.41 -1.65
C GLN A 102 -24.89 -11.06 -0.48
N SER A 103 -25.97 -10.40 -0.03
CA SER A 103 -26.91 -10.95 0.94
C SER A 103 -28.34 -10.52 0.61
N SER A 104 -29.31 -11.40 0.86
CA SER A 104 -30.75 -11.07 0.76
C SER A 104 -31.20 -10.10 1.86
N SER A 105 -30.47 -10.04 2.98
CA SER A 105 -30.74 -9.14 4.10
C SER A 105 -29.53 -8.24 4.39
N VAL A 106 -29.75 -6.93 4.27
CA VAL A 106 -28.73 -5.87 4.45
C VAL A 106 -29.34 -4.73 5.29
N PRO A 107 -29.75 -4.98 6.54
CA PRO A 107 -30.38 -3.95 7.36
C PRO A 107 -29.39 -2.80 7.63
N ASN A 108 -29.90 -1.59 7.89
CA ASN A 108 -29.07 -0.41 8.22
C ASN A 108 -28.53 -0.48 9.67
N ARG A 109 -27.97 -1.63 10.04
CA ARG A 109 -27.34 -1.93 11.32
C ARG A 109 -26.42 -3.15 11.16
N PRO A 110 -25.44 -3.32 12.05
CA PRO A 110 -24.64 -4.54 12.07
C PRO A 110 -25.53 -5.77 12.34
N ALA A 111 -25.40 -6.80 11.49
CA ALA A 111 -26.20 -8.03 11.55
C ALA A 111 -25.50 -9.28 10.99
N SER A 112 -24.28 -9.17 10.46
CA SER A 112 -23.51 -10.30 9.94
C SER A 112 -22.68 -10.99 11.04
N HIS A 113 -21.99 -12.07 10.68
CA HIS A 113 -20.99 -12.73 11.54
C HIS A 113 -19.55 -12.31 11.22
N GLY A 114 -19.36 -11.09 10.72
CA GLY A 114 -18.04 -10.50 10.45
C GLY A 114 -17.90 -9.96 9.03
N CYS A 115 -18.55 -10.58 8.04
CA CYS A 115 -18.54 -10.13 6.65
C CYS A 115 -19.26 -8.78 6.45
N VAL A 116 -18.94 -8.09 5.36
CA VAL A 116 -19.68 -6.91 4.90
C VAL A 116 -20.72 -7.37 3.88
N ARG A 117 -22.00 -7.35 4.27
CA ARG A 117 -23.11 -7.75 3.41
C ARG A 117 -23.52 -6.61 2.48
N LEU A 118 -23.72 -6.93 1.20
CA LEU A 118 -24.06 -5.99 0.13
C LEU A 118 -25.41 -6.36 -0.51
N PRO A 119 -26.20 -5.36 -0.99
CA PRO A 119 -27.33 -5.62 -1.86
C PRO A 119 -26.90 -6.29 -3.17
N ASP A 120 -27.77 -7.10 -3.77
CA ASP A 120 -27.45 -7.95 -4.93
C ASP A 120 -26.88 -7.18 -6.13
N ASP A 121 -27.59 -6.15 -6.60
CA ASP A 121 -27.14 -5.35 -7.76
C ASP A 121 -25.79 -4.66 -7.52
N PHE A 122 -25.58 -4.17 -6.29
CA PHE A 122 -24.33 -3.53 -5.93
C PHE A 122 -23.20 -4.54 -5.79
N ALA A 123 -23.44 -5.72 -5.22
CA ALA A 123 -22.45 -6.78 -5.12
C ALA A 123 -21.94 -7.21 -6.50
N ARG A 124 -22.84 -7.39 -7.47
CA ARG A 124 -22.51 -7.64 -8.88
C ARG A 124 -21.64 -6.54 -9.48
N THR A 125 -22.07 -5.29 -9.30
CA THR A 125 -21.38 -4.11 -9.84
C THR A 125 -19.98 -3.97 -9.24
N LEU A 126 -19.88 -4.02 -7.92
CA LEU A 126 -18.61 -3.97 -7.18
C LEU A 126 -17.69 -5.10 -7.61
N TYR A 127 -18.20 -6.33 -7.73
CA TYR A 127 -17.41 -7.46 -8.19
C TYR A 127 -16.88 -7.27 -9.62
N GLY A 128 -17.66 -6.65 -10.51
CA GLY A 128 -17.25 -6.40 -11.89
C GLY A 128 -16.18 -5.31 -12.03
N MET A 129 -16.18 -4.30 -11.16
CA MET A 129 -15.27 -3.15 -11.29
C MET A 129 -13.97 -3.25 -10.48
N THR A 130 -13.87 -4.15 -9.49
CA THR A 130 -12.65 -4.32 -8.69
C THR A 130 -11.81 -5.51 -9.15
N ALA A 131 -10.51 -5.46 -8.88
CA ALA A 131 -9.57 -6.56 -9.09
C ALA A 131 -8.99 -7.08 -7.76
N LEU A 132 -8.21 -8.17 -7.83
CA LEU A 132 -7.36 -8.56 -6.69
C LEU A 132 -6.40 -7.40 -6.36
N GLY A 133 -6.16 -7.16 -5.08
CA GLY A 133 -5.25 -6.13 -4.60
C GLY A 133 -5.88 -4.73 -4.48
N ALA A 134 -7.14 -4.56 -4.92
CA ALA A 134 -7.91 -3.35 -4.64
C ALA A 134 -8.08 -3.18 -3.12
N HIS A 135 -7.90 -1.95 -2.64
CA HIS A 135 -7.88 -1.66 -1.21
C HIS A 135 -9.28 -1.58 -0.62
N VAL A 136 -9.48 -2.23 0.52
CA VAL A 136 -10.69 -2.15 1.33
C VAL A 136 -10.30 -1.59 2.69
N ILE A 137 -10.79 -0.41 3.02
CA ILE A 137 -10.57 0.26 4.30
C ILE A 137 -11.87 0.19 5.09
N ILE A 138 -11.81 -0.39 6.29
CA ILE A 138 -12.97 -0.51 7.18
C ILE A 138 -12.71 0.33 8.43
N THR A 139 -13.58 1.28 8.69
CA THR A 139 -13.48 2.19 9.83
C THR A 139 -14.74 2.17 10.68
N ASP A 140 -14.61 2.59 11.95
CA ASP A 140 -15.78 2.79 12.80
C ASP A 140 -16.59 4.00 12.32
N ALA A 141 -15.98 5.19 12.27
CA ALA A 141 -16.57 6.42 11.76
C ALA A 141 -16.36 6.59 10.25
N PRO A 142 -17.20 7.38 9.55
CA PRO A 142 -16.96 7.73 8.15
C PRO A 142 -15.65 8.50 7.98
N VAL A 143 -14.90 8.16 6.93
CA VAL A 143 -13.65 8.83 6.53
C VAL A 143 -13.67 9.08 5.02
N THR A 144 -12.90 10.08 4.58
CA THR A 144 -12.78 10.46 3.17
C THR A 144 -11.31 10.64 2.81
N PRO A 145 -10.86 10.18 1.63
CA PRO A 145 -9.50 10.45 1.16
C PRO A 145 -9.27 11.95 0.96
N VAL A 146 -8.08 12.41 1.33
CA VAL A 146 -7.64 13.79 1.11
C VAL A 146 -6.32 13.79 0.37
N VAL A 147 -6.13 14.72 -0.57
CA VAL A 147 -4.83 14.89 -1.24
C VAL A 147 -3.81 15.39 -0.23
N VAL A 148 -2.61 14.81 -0.23
CA VAL A 148 -1.53 15.16 0.68
C VAL A 148 -0.27 15.46 -0.11
N ASN A 149 0.41 16.54 0.28
CA ASN A 149 1.71 16.91 -0.24
C ASN A 149 2.69 16.98 0.93
N HIS A 150 3.78 16.21 0.85
CA HIS A 150 4.81 16.19 1.87
C HIS A 150 6.16 15.76 1.26
N PRO A 151 7.30 16.39 1.62
CA PRO A 151 8.61 16.04 1.07
C PRO A 151 9.03 14.58 1.30
N PHE A 152 8.51 13.97 2.37
CA PHE A 152 8.73 12.55 2.66
C PHE A 152 8.16 11.62 1.58
N LEU A 153 7.06 11.99 0.91
CA LEU A 153 6.37 11.10 -0.02
C LEU A 153 7.21 10.85 -1.26
N PHE A 154 7.16 9.61 -1.78
CA PHE A 154 7.96 9.21 -2.92
C PHE A 154 7.52 9.92 -4.19
N THR A 155 8.50 10.29 -5.02
CA THR A 155 8.29 10.85 -6.34
C THR A 155 9.02 10.00 -7.37
N PRO A 156 8.41 9.63 -8.50
CA PRO A 156 9.01 8.77 -9.50
C PRO A 156 10.27 9.46 -10.04
N ARG A 157 11.32 8.67 -10.25
CA ARG A 157 12.51 9.22 -10.88
C ARG A 157 12.19 9.56 -12.32
N HIS A 158 12.49 10.79 -12.70
CA HIS A 158 12.46 11.18 -14.10
C HIS A 158 13.60 10.45 -14.82
N ASP A 159 13.25 9.65 -15.83
CA ASP A 159 14.21 9.10 -16.78
C ASP A 159 14.84 10.25 -17.55
N GLU A 160 15.94 10.83 -17.06
CA GLU A 160 16.77 11.64 -17.96
C GLU A 160 17.37 10.69 -19.02
N PRO A 161 17.12 10.92 -20.31
CA PRO A 161 17.78 10.13 -21.34
C PRO A 161 19.28 10.33 -21.18
N GLN A 162 20.01 9.24 -20.90
CA GLN A 162 21.46 9.24 -20.97
C GLN A 162 21.85 9.64 -22.39
N LEU A 163 22.22 10.90 -22.58
CA LEU A 163 22.89 11.34 -23.79
C LEU A 163 24.20 10.55 -23.86
N LEU A 164 24.29 9.60 -24.79
CA LEU A 164 25.51 8.87 -25.13
C LEU A 164 26.56 9.85 -25.66
N SER A 165 27.15 10.64 -24.78
CA SER A 165 28.27 11.54 -25.07
C SER A 165 29.56 10.71 -25.10
N GLY A 166 29.70 9.88 -26.12
CA GLY A 166 30.84 8.97 -26.21
C GLY A 166 30.99 8.16 -27.50
N ALA A 167 30.14 8.37 -28.51
CA ALA A 167 30.40 7.80 -29.83
C ALA A 167 31.56 8.56 -30.49
N LYS A 168 32.79 8.12 -30.21
CA LYS A 168 33.99 8.49 -30.93
C LYS A 168 33.76 8.15 -32.41
N LEU A 169 33.45 9.16 -33.23
CA LEU A 169 33.34 9.05 -34.67
C LEU A 169 34.66 8.47 -35.18
N ARG A 170 34.63 7.19 -35.55
CA ARG A 170 35.75 6.50 -36.18
C ARG A 170 35.76 6.97 -37.63
N GLY A 171 36.70 7.85 -37.96
CA GLY A 171 36.94 8.30 -39.33
C GLY A 171 37.13 7.08 -40.24
N GLY A 172 36.28 6.96 -41.24
CA GLY A 172 36.45 6.03 -42.34
C GLY A 172 37.02 6.78 -43.53
N ASP A 173 38.25 6.45 -43.87
CA ASP A 173 38.94 6.94 -45.06
C ASP A 173 38.10 6.71 -46.33
N ALA A 174 38.04 7.75 -47.15
CA ALA A 174 37.48 7.68 -48.48
C ALA A 174 38.35 6.77 -49.37
N VAL A 175 37.75 5.68 -49.88
CA VAL A 175 38.22 5.05 -51.11
C VAL A 175 37.04 4.91 -52.05
N SER A 176 37.15 5.67 -53.14
CA SER A 176 36.29 5.66 -54.31
C SER A 176 36.58 4.42 -55.16
N ALA A 177 35.55 3.62 -55.47
CA ALA A 177 35.56 2.74 -56.63
C ALA A 177 34.12 2.46 -57.11
N THR A 178 33.86 2.94 -58.32
CA THR A 178 32.65 2.84 -59.14
C THR A 178 32.40 1.42 -59.67
N LYS A 179 31.19 0.88 -59.49
CA LYS A 179 30.42 0.09 -60.50
C LYS A 179 28.92 0.13 -60.16
N PRO A 180 28.01 0.32 -61.13
CA PRO A 180 26.58 0.09 -60.91
C PRO A 180 26.33 -1.43 -60.99
N VAL A 181 25.76 -2.01 -59.94
CA VAL A 181 25.28 -3.40 -59.97
C VAL A 181 23.76 -3.38 -59.85
N GLU A 182 23.19 -4.07 -60.80
CA GLU A 182 21.79 -4.30 -61.16
C GLU A 182 20.93 -4.76 -59.97
N VAL A 183 19.74 -4.16 -59.84
CA VAL A 183 18.78 -4.46 -58.77
C VAL A 183 18.04 -5.75 -59.11
N ALA A 184 18.46 -6.87 -58.52
CA ALA A 184 17.61 -8.04 -58.40
C ALA A 184 16.64 -7.82 -57.22
N MET A 185 15.36 -7.65 -57.52
CA MET A 185 14.28 -7.60 -56.54
C MET A 185 14.18 -8.98 -55.88
N ILE A 186 14.77 -9.14 -54.70
CA ILE A 186 14.35 -10.18 -53.76
C ILE A 186 13.16 -9.58 -53.01
N ASP A 187 11.98 -10.19 -53.16
CA ASP A 187 10.88 -9.97 -52.24
C ASP A 187 11.37 -10.35 -50.83
N VAL A 188 11.61 -9.33 -50.02
CA VAL A 188 11.86 -9.50 -48.59
C VAL A 188 10.53 -9.92 -47.98
N PRO A 189 10.43 -11.11 -47.36
CA PRO A 189 9.24 -11.45 -46.59
C PRO A 189 9.06 -10.36 -45.55
N ALA A 190 7.86 -9.79 -45.45
CA ALA A 190 7.55 -8.81 -44.43
C ALA A 190 7.98 -9.39 -43.07
N VAL A 191 9.05 -8.84 -42.50
CA VAL A 191 9.45 -9.12 -41.13
C VAL A 191 8.21 -8.80 -40.30
N PRO A 192 7.66 -9.74 -39.51
CA PRO A 192 6.59 -9.41 -38.60
C PRO A 192 7.09 -8.20 -37.82
N LYS A 193 6.35 -7.09 -37.90
CA LYS A 193 6.64 -5.91 -37.09
C LYS A 193 6.73 -6.45 -35.67
N ALA A 194 7.96 -6.56 -35.15
CA ALA A 194 8.18 -7.03 -33.81
C ALA A 194 7.37 -6.07 -32.96
N GLU A 195 6.25 -6.58 -32.44
CA GLU A 195 5.43 -5.87 -31.50
C GLU A 195 6.39 -5.63 -30.34
N LEU A 196 6.90 -4.40 -30.25
CA LEU A 196 7.72 -3.97 -29.12
C LEU A 196 6.98 -4.48 -27.90
N PRO A 197 7.62 -5.30 -27.03
CA PRO A 197 6.93 -5.80 -25.85
C PRO A 197 6.37 -4.56 -25.16
N THR A 198 5.04 -4.47 -25.10
CA THR A 198 4.36 -3.45 -24.32
C THR A 198 5.05 -3.50 -22.96
N PRO A 199 5.64 -2.41 -22.46
CA PRO A 199 6.26 -2.46 -21.16
C PRO A 199 5.16 -2.89 -20.20
N SER A 200 5.28 -4.11 -19.66
CA SER A 200 4.34 -4.58 -18.67
C SER A 200 4.49 -3.62 -17.51
N ASN A 201 3.54 -2.71 -17.34
CA ASN A 201 3.60 -1.77 -16.25
C ASN A 201 3.62 -2.62 -14.97
N PRO A 202 4.71 -2.61 -14.19
CA PRO A 202 4.82 -3.51 -13.06
C PRO A 202 3.70 -3.18 -12.06
N ALA A 203 3.14 -4.22 -11.44
CA ALA A 203 2.09 -4.06 -10.44
C ALA A 203 2.51 -3.06 -9.34
N PRO A 204 1.57 -2.31 -8.76
CA PRO A 204 1.91 -1.30 -7.77
C PRO A 204 2.60 -1.89 -6.55
N LEU A 205 3.48 -1.09 -5.96
CA LEU A 205 4.14 -1.46 -4.71
C LEU A 205 3.16 -1.35 -3.55
N ARG A 206 3.33 -2.23 -2.57
CA ARG A 206 2.66 -2.19 -1.28
C ARG A 206 3.74 -1.98 -0.25
N ILE A 207 3.67 -0.89 0.50
CA ILE A 207 4.70 -0.48 1.44
C ILE A 207 4.07 -0.39 2.83
N LEU A 208 4.75 -0.95 3.82
CA LEU A 208 4.38 -0.84 5.23
C LEU A 208 5.56 -0.25 5.99
N ILE A 209 5.31 0.81 6.77
CA ILE A 209 6.24 1.34 7.76
C ILE A 209 5.60 1.17 9.14
N THR A 210 6.34 0.52 10.04
CA THR A 210 5.93 0.27 11.42
C THR A 210 7.17 0.33 12.32
N TYR A 211 6.97 0.37 13.62
CA TYR A 211 8.03 -0.02 14.53
C TYR A 211 8.45 -1.47 14.28
N SER A 212 9.75 -1.75 14.42
CA SER A 212 10.31 -3.09 14.35
C SER A 212 9.61 -3.98 15.37
N ASP A 213 8.90 -4.99 14.87
CA ASP A 213 8.21 -5.95 15.73
C ASP A 213 9.20 -6.93 16.39
N ASP A 214 8.73 -7.65 17.40
CA ASP A 214 9.54 -8.65 18.11
C ASP A 214 10.13 -9.69 17.15
N GLN A 215 9.40 -10.06 16.09
CA GLN A 215 9.86 -11.06 15.13
C GLN A 215 11.06 -10.56 14.33
N GLN A 216 11.04 -9.30 13.90
CA GLN A 216 12.16 -8.66 13.21
C GLN A 216 13.37 -8.47 14.13
N ILE A 217 13.13 -8.04 15.37
CA ILE A 217 14.19 -7.94 16.39
C ILE A 217 14.84 -9.32 16.61
N VAL A 218 14.05 -10.41 16.62
CA VAL A 218 14.58 -11.77 16.71
C VAL A 218 15.34 -12.16 15.44
N ARG A 219 14.85 -11.86 14.24
CA ARG A 219 15.57 -12.14 12.98
C ARG A 219 16.94 -11.47 12.96
N ASP A 220 16.99 -10.18 13.27
CA ASP A 220 18.24 -9.43 13.32
C ASP A 220 19.19 -10.04 14.35
N ALA A 221 18.67 -10.37 15.53
CA ALA A 221 19.46 -11.06 16.55
C ALA A 221 19.98 -12.42 16.07
N GLN A 222 19.17 -13.22 15.35
CA GLN A 222 19.56 -14.51 14.79
C GLN A 222 20.69 -14.36 13.75
N VAL A 223 20.65 -13.33 12.91
CA VAL A 223 21.68 -13.01 11.93
C VAL A 223 23.00 -12.65 12.64
N LEU A 224 22.96 -11.69 13.57
CA LEU A 224 24.17 -11.23 14.27
C LEU A 224 24.78 -12.31 15.16
N LEU A 225 23.95 -13.08 15.86
CA LEU A 225 24.42 -14.21 16.65
C LEU A 225 25.18 -15.23 15.78
N ARG A 226 24.68 -15.49 14.56
CA ARG A 226 25.35 -16.37 13.60
C ARG A 226 26.67 -15.80 13.10
N GLU A 227 26.70 -14.51 12.76
CA GLU A 227 27.95 -13.83 12.38
C GLU A 227 29.00 -13.93 13.51
N LEU A 228 28.56 -13.94 14.76
CA LEU A 228 29.40 -14.10 15.96
C LEU A 228 29.68 -15.57 16.34
N GLY A 229 29.24 -16.53 15.54
CA GLY A 229 29.52 -17.96 15.73
C GLY A 229 28.55 -18.72 16.63
N PHE A 230 27.41 -18.15 17.00
CA PHE A 230 26.34 -18.85 17.74
C PHE A 230 25.31 -19.45 16.78
N ASP A 231 25.08 -20.76 16.85
CA ASP A 231 24.08 -21.44 16.03
C ASP A 231 22.66 -21.14 16.52
N THR A 232 21.87 -20.48 15.67
CA THR A 232 20.50 -20.10 15.96
C THR A 232 19.44 -20.96 15.25
N GLY A 233 19.83 -21.93 14.40
CA GLY A 233 18.89 -22.69 13.58
C GLY A 233 18.51 -21.95 12.28
N SER A 234 17.23 -21.76 11.98
CA SER A 234 16.71 -20.94 10.86
C SER A 234 16.70 -19.44 11.19
N THR A 235 16.77 -18.54 10.19
CA THR A 235 16.57 -17.07 10.36
C THR A 235 15.11 -16.72 10.08
N ASP A 236 14.21 -17.19 10.93
CA ASP A 236 12.75 -17.09 10.73
C ASP A 236 12.08 -16.05 11.67
N GLY A 237 12.84 -15.48 12.60
CA GLY A 237 12.33 -14.57 13.62
C GLY A 237 11.60 -15.27 14.76
N GLN A 238 11.63 -16.60 14.81
CA GLN A 238 11.07 -17.37 15.88
C GLN A 238 12.12 -17.69 16.92
N THR A 239 11.77 -17.56 18.21
CA THR A 239 12.63 -18.00 19.31
C THR A 239 12.50 -19.51 19.51
N GLY A 240 12.97 -20.29 18.53
CA GLY A 240 13.08 -21.75 18.61
C GLY A 240 14.20 -22.20 19.58
N PRO A 241 14.31 -23.51 19.89
CA PRO A 241 15.27 -24.01 20.89
C PRO A 241 16.72 -23.55 20.65
N LEU A 242 17.19 -23.63 19.40
CA LEU A 242 18.54 -23.19 19.01
C LEU A 242 18.73 -21.68 19.19
N THR A 243 17.77 -20.87 18.73
CA THR A 243 17.80 -19.42 18.93
C THR A 243 17.83 -19.05 20.43
N ARG A 244 17.04 -19.74 21.27
CA ARG A 244 17.06 -19.52 22.73
C ARG A 244 18.42 -19.85 23.34
N GLU A 245 19.02 -20.97 22.94
CA GLU A 245 20.35 -21.37 23.43
C GLU A 245 21.45 -20.44 22.93
N ALA A 246 21.39 -19.97 21.69
CA ALA A 246 22.30 -18.97 21.16
C ALA A 246 22.22 -17.65 21.95
N ILE A 247 21.01 -17.14 22.20
CA ILE A 247 20.80 -15.92 23.01
C ILE A 247 21.37 -16.13 24.42
N ARG A 248 21.07 -17.25 25.07
CA ARG A 248 21.61 -17.56 26.40
C ARG A 248 23.12 -17.74 26.39
N GLY A 249 23.67 -18.37 25.36
CA GLY A 249 25.11 -18.58 25.15
C GLY A 249 25.83 -17.25 25.01
N PHE A 250 25.30 -16.35 24.19
CA PHE A 250 25.80 -14.99 24.05
C PHE A 250 25.72 -14.22 25.38
N LYS A 251 24.57 -14.28 26.07
CA LYS A 251 24.41 -13.65 27.39
C LYS A 251 25.45 -14.16 28.38
N ARG A 252 25.74 -15.47 28.42
CA ARG A 252 26.83 -16.05 29.23
C ARG A 252 28.20 -15.53 28.81
N TRP A 253 28.48 -15.49 27.50
CA TRP A 253 29.75 -14.97 26.96
C TRP A 253 30.00 -13.51 27.34
N LYS A 254 28.93 -12.71 27.43
CA LYS A 254 28.97 -11.30 27.84
C LYS A 254 28.68 -11.04 29.32
N SER A 255 28.57 -12.07 30.14
CA SER A 255 28.23 -11.95 31.57
C SER A 255 26.94 -11.18 31.84
N LEU A 256 25.96 -11.27 30.94
CA LEU A 256 24.63 -10.67 31.06
C LEU A 256 23.67 -11.59 31.82
N ASN A 257 22.60 -11.00 32.38
CA ASN A 257 21.57 -11.76 33.08
C ASN A 257 20.82 -12.70 32.12
N THR A 258 20.92 -14.01 32.39
CA THR A 258 20.25 -15.06 31.61
C THR A 258 18.83 -15.37 32.10
N LYS A 259 18.41 -14.83 33.24
CA LYS A 259 17.05 -14.97 33.76
C LYS A 259 16.16 -13.85 33.23
N GLY A 260 14.86 -14.12 33.07
CA GLY A 260 13.88 -13.15 32.57
C GLY A 260 13.75 -13.16 31.04
N PRO A 261 13.32 -12.05 30.42
CA PRO A 261 13.11 -11.97 28.98
C PRO A 261 14.38 -12.31 28.19
N LEU A 262 14.23 -13.04 27.08
CA LEU A 262 15.35 -13.45 26.24
C LEU A 262 16.02 -12.26 25.57
N ILE A 263 15.21 -11.39 24.95
CA ILE A 263 15.66 -10.16 24.34
C ILE A 263 15.41 -9.02 25.33
N THR A 264 16.48 -8.32 25.69
CA THR A 264 16.43 -7.12 26.55
C THR A 264 17.24 -6.00 25.91
N PRO A 265 17.01 -4.73 26.26
CA PRO A 265 17.81 -3.61 25.75
C PRO A 265 19.32 -3.81 25.96
N GLU A 266 19.73 -4.36 27.10
CA GLU A 266 21.14 -4.62 27.42
C GLU A 266 21.72 -5.72 26.52
N PHE A 267 20.94 -6.77 26.26
CA PHE A 267 21.33 -7.84 25.33
C PHE A 267 21.52 -7.30 23.91
N LEU A 268 20.55 -6.53 23.40
CA LEU A 268 20.65 -5.96 22.05
C LEU A 268 21.84 -5.02 21.94
N THR A 269 22.03 -4.13 22.91
CA THR A 269 23.18 -3.21 22.96
C THR A 269 24.50 -3.97 22.88
N ALA A 270 24.66 -5.02 23.70
CA ALA A 270 25.87 -5.83 23.71
C ALA A 270 26.06 -6.63 22.42
N LEU A 271 24.98 -7.16 21.83
CA LEU A 271 25.01 -7.93 20.58
C LEU A 271 25.51 -7.07 19.41
N TYR A 272 24.89 -5.91 19.22
CA TYR A 272 25.25 -4.98 18.16
C TYR A 272 26.68 -4.45 18.33
N ALA A 273 27.06 -4.06 19.54
CA ALA A 273 28.43 -3.66 19.85
C ALA A 273 29.46 -4.76 19.55
N SER A 274 29.12 -6.03 19.81
CA SER A 274 30.02 -7.17 19.54
C SER A 274 30.17 -7.47 18.06
N ALA A 275 29.12 -7.24 17.27
CA ALA A 275 29.14 -7.37 15.82
C ALA A 275 29.77 -6.14 15.13
N GLY A 276 30.14 -5.10 15.88
CA GLY A 276 30.65 -3.84 15.31
C GLY A 276 29.60 -3.09 14.48
N LYS A 277 28.31 -3.33 14.72
CA LYS A 277 27.21 -2.71 13.99
C LYS A 277 26.49 -1.69 14.87
N PRO A 278 26.04 -0.54 14.32
CA PRO A 278 25.22 0.40 15.06
C PRO A 278 23.88 -0.24 15.44
N MET A 279 23.30 0.18 16.57
CA MET A 279 21.97 -0.27 16.97
C MET A 279 20.97 0.10 15.85
N PRO A 280 20.09 -0.82 15.44
CA PRO A 280 19.26 -0.60 14.28
C PRO A 280 18.24 0.48 14.63
N PRO A 281 17.84 1.28 13.64
CA PRO A 281 16.70 2.15 13.80
C PRO A 281 15.46 1.40 14.31
N ARG A 282 14.62 2.07 15.10
CA ARG A 282 13.42 1.44 15.66
C ARG A 282 12.29 1.21 14.65
N GLY A 283 12.38 1.79 13.46
CA GLY A 283 11.42 1.58 12.40
C GLY A 283 11.89 0.53 11.42
N HIS A 284 10.90 -0.12 10.79
CA HIS A 284 11.12 -1.03 9.69
C HIS A 284 10.18 -0.69 8.54
N LEU A 285 10.70 -0.78 7.33
CA LEU A 285 9.97 -0.67 6.09
C LEU A 285 9.92 -2.05 5.43
N TYR A 286 8.74 -2.45 4.98
CA TYR A 286 8.52 -3.68 4.24
C TYR A 286 7.89 -3.34 2.90
N VAL A 287 8.36 -3.98 1.82
CA VAL A 287 7.83 -3.80 0.48
C VAL A 287 7.36 -5.14 -0.08
N ARG A 288 6.13 -5.14 -0.59
CA ARG A 288 5.52 -6.23 -1.33
C ARG A 288 5.15 -5.76 -2.73
N GLN A 289 5.11 -6.70 -3.66
CA GLN A 289 4.59 -6.51 -5.00
C GLN A 289 3.96 -7.82 -5.46
N ASN A 290 2.78 -7.77 -6.10
CA ASN A 290 2.06 -8.97 -6.53
C ASN A 290 1.86 -9.99 -5.40
N PHE A 291 1.45 -9.54 -4.21
CA PHE A 291 1.23 -10.41 -3.04
C PHE A 291 2.46 -11.19 -2.55
N LYS A 292 3.67 -10.76 -2.94
CA LYS A 292 4.94 -11.37 -2.55
C LYS A 292 5.87 -10.35 -1.91
N PRO A 293 6.63 -10.73 -0.87
CA PRO A 293 7.74 -9.91 -0.36
C PRO A 293 8.73 -9.57 -1.48
N LEU A 294 9.08 -8.30 -1.61
CA LEU A 294 10.06 -7.80 -2.58
C LEU A 294 11.40 -7.48 -1.89
N PHE A 295 11.35 -6.70 -0.81
CA PHE A 295 12.46 -6.44 0.10
C PHE A 295 11.95 -5.76 1.37
N ASP A 296 12.82 -5.64 2.35
CA ASP A 296 12.59 -4.92 3.59
C ASP A 296 13.89 -4.19 4.00
N ALA A 297 13.77 -3.12 4.79
CA ALA A 297 14.90 -2.31 5.22
C ALA A 297 14.60 -1.56 6.53
N PRO A 298 15.62 -1.30 7.37
CA PRO A 298 15.46 -0.45 8.54
C PRO A 298 15.17 1.00 8.14
N VAL A 299 14.36 1.70 8.94
CA VAL A 299 14.07 3.14 8.77
C VAL A 299 14.16 3.85 10.11
N ALA A 300 14.72 5.05 10.11
CA ALA A 300 14.77 5.85 11.33
C ALA A 300 13.42 6.48 11.63
N ILE A 301 12.98 6.31 12.88
CA ILE A 301 11.78 6.96 13.42
C ILE A 301 12.23 7.76 14.64
N ALA A 302 12.24 9.08 14.50
CA ALA A 302 12.50 10.00 15.61
C ALA A 302 11.38 9.88 16.67
N HIS A 303 11.75 10.09 17.93
CA HIS A 303 10.84 9.95 19.08
C HIS A 303 10.09 8.60 19.08
N PRO A 304 10.79 7.46 19.12
CA PRO A 304 10.18 6.14 18.94
C PRO A 304 9.28 5.70 20.11
N ASP A 305 9.22 6.50 21.17
CA ASP A 305 8.29 6.38 22.30
C ASP A 305 6.90 6.96 22.00
N GLN A 306 6.78 7.80 20.97
CA GLN A 306 5.50 8.35 20.53
C GLN A 306 4.82 7.41 19.52
N PRO A 307 3.50 7.20 19.59
CA PRO A 307 2.79 6.36 18.63
C PRO A 307 2.93 6.90 17.20
N LEU A 308 2.86 6.00 16.23
CA LEU A 308 2.76 6.34 14.81
C LEU A 308 1.32 6.60 14.39
N GLY A 309 0.33 6.03 15.08
CA GLY A 309 -1.07 6.05 14.63
C GLY A 309 -1.33 5.01 13.55
N THR A 310 -2.37 5.21 12.73
CA THR A 310 -2.59 4.43 11.50
C THR A 310 -3.06 5.30 10.34
N TYR A 311 -2.23 5.35 9.31
CA TYR A 311 -2.43 6.12 8.09
C TYR A 311 -2.28 5.21 6.88
N PHE A 312 -3.22 5.34 5.94
CA PHE A 312 -3.13 4.74 4.63
C PHE A 312 -2.92 5.83 3.60
N LEU A 313 -1.94 5.67 2.72
CA LEU A 313 -1.67 6.57 1.62
C LEU A 313 -1.60 5.80 0.31
N ASP A 314 -2.06 6.42 -0.77
CA ASP A 314 -2.00 5.84 -2.11
C ASP A 314 -1.64 6.90 -3.16
N ALA A 315 -0.74 6.50 -4.05
CA ALA A 315 -0.31 7.26 -5.21
C ALA A 315 -1.32 7.06 -6.34
N VAL A 316 -2.24 8.01 -6.50
CA VAL A 316 -3.38 7.91 -7.44
C VAL A 316 -3.01 8.30 -8.86
N ASP A 317 -1.89 9.01 -9.04
CA ASP A 317 -1.32 9.35 -10.32
C ASP A 317 0.20 9.41 -10.19
N VAL A 318 0.92 8.66 -11.03
CA VAL A 318 2.39 8.58 -11.04
C VAL A 318 2.87 8.78 -12.48
N ASN A 319 3.60 9.87 -12.70
CA ASN A 319 4.13 10.22 -14.01
C ASN A 319 5.67 10.23 -13.99
N HIS A 320 6.26 9.16 -14.53
CA HIS A 320 7.72 9.02 -14.68
C HIS A 320 8.33 10.00 -15.68
N GLN A 321 7.55 10.53 -16.64
CA GLN A 321 8.06 11.50 -17.60
C GLN A 321 8.18 12.91 -17.02
N THR A 322 7.39 13.24 -16.00
CA THR A 322 7.43 14.57 -15.37
C THR A 322 8.01 14.54 -13.95
N GLY A 323 8.26 13.35 -13.39
CA GLY A 323 8.59 13.17 -11.98
C GLY A 323 7.43 13.50 -11.03
N ALA A 324 6.21 13.66 -11.55
CA ALA A 324 5.07 14.10 -10.75
C ALA A 324 4.35 12.92 -10.10
N THR A 325 3.83 13.12 -8.90
CA THR A 325 2.91 12.16 -8.25
C THR A 325 1.88 12.88 -7.42
N THR A 326 0.65 12.39 -7.49
CA THR A 326 -0.43 12.80 -6.59
C THR A 326 -0.64 11.71 -5.54
N TRP A 327 -0.46 12.08 -4.28
CA TRP A 327 -0.76 11.22 -3.14
C TRP A 327 -2.08 11.64 -2.50
N GLN A 328 -2.85 10.66 -2.06
CA GLN A 328 -3.94 10.89 -1.12
C GLN A 328 -3.74 10.05 0.13
N ALA A 329 -4.44 10.41 1.20
CA ALA A 329 -4.38 9.71 2.48
C ALA A 329 -5.75 9.56 3.13
N VAL A 330 -5.87 8.50 3.91
CA VAL A 330 -6.95 8.24 4.86
C VAL A 330 -6.33 7.98 6.23
N THR A 331 -6.83 8.70 7.24
CA THR A 331 -6.48 8.45 8.65
C THR A 331 -7.51 7.51 9.25
N LEU A 332 -7.06 6.40 9.84
CA LEU A 332 -7.96 5.41 10.43
C LEU A 332 -8.03 5.48 11.96
N ASP A 333 -7.22 6.34 12.58
CA ASP A 333 -7.17 6.44 14.03
C ASP A 333 -8.48 6.93 14.63
N ASN A 334 -8.88 6.21 15.68
CA ASN A 334 -10.17 6.27 16.37
C ASN A 334 -10.39 7.53 17.24
N ALA A 335 -9.87 8.68 16.81
CA ALA A 335 -10.31 9.99 17.23
C ALA A 335 -11.79 10.20 16.90
N SER A 336 -12.52 10.91 17.75
CA SER A 336 -13.95 11.20 17.55
C SER A 336 -14.26 11.83 16.18
N PRO A 337 -15.51 11.72 15.68
CA PRO A 337 -15.91 12.28 14.40
C PRO A 337 -15.83 13.81 14.47
N HIS A 338 -14.82 14.41 13.86
CA HIS A 338 -14.82 15.84 13.62
C HIS A 338 -15.51 16.12 12.28
N LYS A 339 -16.59 16.92 12.38
CA LYS A 339 -17.28 17.61 11.27
C LYS A 339 -16.25 18.16 10.27
N PRO A 340 -16.62 18.28 8.98
CA PRO A 340 -15.79 18.97 8.00
C PRO A 340 -15.58 20.41 8.44
N GLN A 341 -14.43 20.72 9.04
CA GLN A 341 -14.06 22.09 9.36
C GLN A 341 -13.46 22.73 8.12
N SER A 342 -14.30 23.58 7.51
CA SER A 342 -13.83 24.71 6.74
C SER A 342 -12.84 25.51 7.61
N SER A 343 -11.72 25.87 7.01
CA SER A 343 -10.69 26.78 7.53
C SER A 343 -11.25 27.96 8.32
N VAL A 344 -10.97 28.06 9.63
CA VAL A 344 -10.64 29.30 10.36
C VAL A 344 -10.01 28.90 11.72
N ILE A 345 -8.78 29.36 11.98
CA ILE A 345 -8.11 29.27 13.29
C ILE A 345 -8.86 30.15 14.30
N THR A 346 -9.28 29.60 15.44
CA THR A 346 -9.63 30.39 16.63
C THR A 346 -8.85 29.84 17.83
N ILE A 347 -8.13 30.72 18.51
CA ILE A 347 -7.34 30.43 19.71
C ILE A 347 -8.26 30.37 20.94
N GLY A 348 -8.08 29.32 21.76
CA GLY A 348 -8.40 29.29 23.19
C GLY A 348 -9.67 28.51 23.58
N THR A 349 -9.52 27.36 24.25
CA THR A 349 -9.58 27.17 25.72
C THR A 349 -9.53 25.67 26.03
N HIS A 350 -8.72 25.28 27.02
CA HIS A 350 -8.60 23.90 27.50
C HIS A 350 -9.94 23.35 28.01
N ASP A 351 -10.43 22.27 27.39
CA ASP A 351 -11.37 21.32 27.99
C ASP A 351 -10.67 19.97 28.13
N GLY A 352 -10.85 19.31 29.27
CA GLY A 352 -10.12 18.14 29.74
C GLY A 352 -10.49 16.82 29.08
N SER A 353 -10.78 16.82 27.78
CA SER A 353 -10.84 15.59 26.98
C SER A 353 -9.43 15.23 26.53
N ASN A 354 -8.90 14.10 26.99
CA ASN A 354 -7.62 13.57 26.51
C ASN A 354 -7.72 13.38 24.98
N PRO A 355 -7.01 14.17 24.16
CA PRO A 355 -7.13 14.06 22.71
C PRO A 355 -6.67 12.67 22.29
N SER A 356 -7.33 12.12 21.29
CA SER A 356 -6.84 10.91 20.64
C SER A 356 -5.41 11.13 20.12
N THR A 357 -4.61 10.07 20.05
CA THR A 357 -3.21 10.13 19.63
C THR A 357 -3.00 10.76 18.24
N SER A 358 -4.01 10.69 17.35
CA SER A 358 -4.00 11.34 16.02
C SER A 358 -4.39 12.83 16.06
N GLU A 359 -5.16 13.28 17.06
CA GLU A 359 -5.38 14.72 17.31
C GLU A 359 -4.12 15.40 17.87
N THR A 360 -3.19 14.63 18.47
CA THR A 360 -1.92 15.14 19.00
C THR A 360 -0.78 15.11 17.97
N TYR A 361 -0.82 14.17 17.01
CA TYR A 361 0.17 14.05 15.93
C TYR A 361 -0.55 13.79 14.60
N GLY A 362 -0.80 14.85 13.82
CA GLY A 362 -1.34 14.71 12.47
C GLY A 362 -0.35 14.00 11.53
N LEU A 363 -0.83 13.49 10.40
CA LEU A 363 -0.04 12.75 9.40
C LEU A 363 1.33 13.39 9.11
N ASN A 364 1.38 14.70 8.87
CA ASN A 364 2.65 15.41 8.58
C ASN A 364 3.66 15.27 9.73
N ALA A 365 3.24 15.39 10.98
CA ALA A 365 4.13 15.24 12.14
C ALA A 365 4.71 13.82 12.24
N VAL A 366 3.97 12.81 11.77
CA VAL A 366 4.47 11.42 11.69
C VAL A 366 5.44 11.28 10.52
N LEU A 367 5.12 11.83 9.35
CA LEU A 367 6.01 11.80 8.19
C LEU A 367 7.36 12.51 8.46
N ASP A 368 7.35 13.63 9.17
CA ASP A 368 8.55 14.38 9.57
C ASP A 368 9.49 13.58 10.48
N ARG A 369 8.97 12.56 11.19
CA ARG A 369 9.76 11.71 12.08
C ARG A 369 10.46 10.57 11.35
N ILE A 370 10.08 10.26 10.11
CA ILE A 370 10.57 9.08 9.40
C ILE A 370 11.68 9.49 8.43
N THR A 371 12.81 8.79 8.50
CA THR A 371 13.91 8.93 7.54
C THR A 371 14.22 7.58 6.90
N ILE A 372 14.27 7.56 5.57
CA ILE A 372 14.60 6.39 4.75
C ILE A 372 15.93 6.67 4.06
N GLU A 373 16.84 5.69 4.08
CA GLU A 373 18.14 5.82 3.41
C GLU A 373 17.97 6.08 1.89
N PRO A 374 18.85 6.90 1.27
CA PRO A 374 18.67 7.34 -0.12
C PRO A 374 18.64 6.22 -1.16
N ASP A 375 19.36 5.11 -0.93
CA ASP A 375 19.39 3.95 -1.81
C ASP A 375 18.07 3.17 -1.77
N ILE A 376 17.51 2.97 -0.58
CA ILE A 376 16.19 2.36 -0.37
C ILE A 376 15.11 3.21 -1.02
N ARG A 377 15.16 4.54 -0.80
CA ARG A 377 14.24 5.48 -1.43
C ARG A 377 14.33 5.43 -2.96
N THR A 378 15.55 5.45 -3.50
CA THR A 378 15.80 5.35 -4.95
C THR A 378 15.19 4.09 -5.54
N ARG A 379 15.30 2.94 -4.86
CA ARG A 379 14.73 1.68 -5.31
C ARG A 379 13.20 1.73 -5.44
N ILE A 380 12.53 2.35 -4.47
CA ILE A 380 11.07 2.55 -4.46
C ILE A 380 10.67 3.51 -5.59
N GLU A 381 11.30 4.70 -5.65
CA GLU A 381 10.99 5.75 -6.63
C GLU A 381 11.22 5.32 -8.08
N SER A 382 12.14 4.39 -8.32
CA SER A 382 12.41 3.87 -9.68
C SER A 382 11.40 2.81 -10.14
N THR A 383 10.59 2.27 -9.24
CA THR A 383 9.69 1.13 -9.54
C THR A 383 8.23 1.38 -9.17
N MET A 384 7.94 2.48 -8.47
CA MET A 384 6.59 2.86 -8.11
C MET A 384 5.73 3.12 -9.36
N THR A 385 4.49 2.67 -9.31
CA THR A 385 3.48 2.90 -10.35
C THR A 385 2.19 3.41 -9.73
N THR A 386 1.26 3.91 -10.54
CA THR A 386 -0.07 4.31 -10.09
C THR A 386 -0.73 3.16 -9.32
N GLY A 387 -1.29 3.47 -8.15
CA GLY A 387 -1.81 2.50 -7.21
C GLY A 387 -0.83 2.08 -6.12
N THR A 388 0.45 2.51 -6.17
CA THR A 388 1.42 2.26 -5.09
C THR A 388 0.88 2.79 -3.77
N SER A 389 0.93 1.98 -2.72
CA SER A 389 0.37 2.34 -1.41
C SER A 389 1.41 2.30 -0.31
N LEU A 390 1.27 3.19 0.66
CA LEU A 390 2.07 3.28 1.87
C LEU A 390 1.15 3.26 3.09
N THR A 391 1.28 2.23 3.92
CA THR A 391 0.66 2.17 5.25
C THR A 391 1.70 2.52 6.30
N ILE A 392 1.38 3.47 7.18
CA ILE A 392 2.18 3.78 8.38
C ILE A 392 1.33 3.41 9.58
N THR A 393 1.81 2.53 10.45
CA THR A 393 1.00 2.05 11.56
C THR A 393 1.80 1.56 12.77
N ASP A 394 1.19 1.63 13.95
CA ASP A 394 1.65 0.94 15.16
C ASP A 394 1.37 -0.58 15.12
N GLN A 395 0.45 -1.03 14.26
CA GLN A 395 0.09 -2.43 14.12
C GLN A 395 1.07 -3.06 13.11
N GLY A 396 2.16 -3.66 13.61
CA GLY A 396 3.16 -4.35 12.78
C GLY A 396 2.59 -5.48 11.90
N ILE A 397 3.43 -6.41 11.42
CA ILE A 397 2.95 -7.47 10.53
C ILE A 397 2.03 -8.43 11.31
N GLY A 398 0.72 -8.34 11.03
CA GLY A 398 -0.30 -9.18 11.65
C GLY A 398 -0.40 -10.58 11.02
N LYS A 399 -1.09 -11.50 11.71
CA LYS A 399 -1.26 -12.91 11.26
C LYS A 399 -2.01 -13.08 9.94
N GLU A 400 -2.75 -12.07 9.50
CA GLU A 400 -3.45 -12.09 8.21
C GLU A 400 -2.53 -11.72 7.05
N THR A 401 -1.34 -11.17 7.33
CA THR A 401 -0.33 -10.87 6.32
C THR A 401 0.58 -12.09 6.13
N ASP A 402 0.32 -12.88 5.10
CA ASP A 402 1.09 -14.09 4.74
C ASP A 402 1.30 -14.21 3.22
N GLU A 403 1.81 -15.33 2.72
CA GLU A 403 1.91 -15.63 1.29
C GLU A 403 0.55 -15.43 0.58
N GLY A 404 0.56 -14.75 -0.57
CA GLY A 404 -0.66 -14.48 -1.33
C GLY A 404 -1.51 -13.32 -0.79
N THR A 405 -0.96 -12.49 0.10
CA THR A 405 -1.61 -11.25 0.59
C THR A 405 -0.71 -10.03 0.39
N ASP A 406 -1.33 -8.84 0.32
CA ASP A 406 -0.60 -7.58 0.53
C ASP A 406 -0.40 -7.38 2.04
N PHE A 407 -0.23 -6.14 2.52
CA PHE A 407 -0.28 -5.89 3.96
C PHE A 407 -1.73 -5.80 4.42
N ILE A 408 -2.10 -6.65 5.38
CA ILE A 408 -3.39 -6.60 6.07
C ILE A 408 -3.15 -6.07 7.48
N THR A 409 -3.69 -4.88 7.74
CA THR A 409 -3.56 -4.17 9.02
C THR A 409 -4.92 -4.20 9.72
N ILE A 410 -5.02 -4.97 10.81
CA ILE A 410 -6.23 -5.01 11.64
C ILE A 410 -6.04 -4.09 12.84
N LEU A 411 -6.98 -3.18 13.06
CA LEU A 411 -7.00 -2.30 14.21
C LEU A 411 -7.67 -2.99 15.41
N PRO A 412 -7.18 -2.75 16.64
CA PRO A 412 -7.82 -3.27 17.84
C PRO A 412 -9.25 -2.73 17.95
N PRO A 413 -10.19 -3.54 18.47
CA PRO A 413 -11.55 -3.08 18.69
C PRO A 413 -11.54 -1.90 19.66
N LYS A 414 -12.33 -0.86 19.36
CA LYS A 414 -12.52 0.26 20.28
C LYS A 414 -13.19 -0.27 21.54
N ASN A 415 -12.56 -0.10 22.70
CA ASN A 415 -13.24 -0.32 23.99
C ASN A 415 -14.44 0.62 24.02
N ARG A 416 -15.65 0.06 23.87
CA ARG A 416 -16.88 0.82 24.09
C ARG A 416 -17.02 0.94 25.61
N SER A 417 -16.61 2.09 26.13
CA SER A 417 -16.93 2.52 27.50
C SER A 417 -18.43 2.68 27.67
#